data_AF-A0AAD0ND03-F1
#
_entry.id   AF-A0AAD0ND03-F1
#
_cell.length_a   1.000
_cell.length_b   1.000
_cell.length_c   1.000
_cell.angle_alpha   90.00
_cell.angle_beta   90.00
_cell.angle_gamma   90.00
#
_symmetry.space_group_name_H-M   'P 1'
#
loop_
_entity.id
_entity.type
_entity.pdbx_description
1 polymer ?
#
loop_
_entity_poly.entity_id
_entity_poly.type
_entity_poly.pdbx_seq_one_letter_code
_entity_poly.pdbx_strand_id
1 'polypeptide(L)'
;MNDTLTVMQDTADIRWSMPVDALMSNDYALREEALNRLYEKAKAAQWDVATDVDWSHDLDQANPLGMPDPTLLIYGTELWGKLADADKREVRHHAQGWLLSQILHGEQAALICASKLASAEDGLSARLCAAAQMMDEARHVEAYAKLVNEKLDVSYPMSRSLKGLLHDTITSSALDMTNLGMQVLVEGIALSIFQSVVAYSTDPFIKDLFLRIQRDEARHFAVGRITLCRVYAEMSAHELREREEFICEGAAVLYEHLCADDIWEPMGLSKRECSAMVRESPVSSSIRRSIFRRLVPTIREMGLLTPTVQATFEKLDVLDYAAMPLN
;
A
#
# COMPACT_ATOMS: atom_id res chain seq x y z
N MET A 1 -17.61 -8.19 30.67
CA MET A 1 -17.10 -7.57 29.43
C MET A 1 -15.66 -7.24 29.74
N ASN A 2 -14.72 -8.01 29.20
CA ASN A 2 -13.30 -7.73 29.44
C ASN A 2 -12.96 -6.44 28.69
N ASP A 3 -12.33 -5.49 29.40
CA ASP A 3 -11.49 -4.47 28.78
C ASP A 3 -10.43 -5.21 27.93
N THR A 4 -10.59 -5.20 26.62
CA THR A 4 -9.50 -5.59 25.72
C THR A 4 -9.37 -4.58 24.59
N LEU A 5 -8.97 -3.35 24.94
CA LEU A 5 -8.22 -2.51 24.02
C LEU A 5 -6.76 -2.54 24.43
N THR A 6 -5.99 -3.43 23.82
CA THR A 6 -4.59 -3.16 23.45
C THR A 6 -4.15 -4.25 22.47
N VAL A 7 -3.74 -3.87 21.25
CA VAL A 7 -2.85 -4.72 20.48
C VAL A 7 -1.67 -3.90 19.99
N MET A 8 -0.48 -4.36 20.38
CA MET A 8 0.74 -4.42 19.58
C MET A 8 1.70 -5.28 20.42
N GLN A 9 2.17 -6.43 19.93
CA GLN A 9 3.53 -6.90 20.26
C GLN A 9 4.11 -7.77 19.14
N ASP A 10 4.92 -7.12 18.31
CA ASP A 10 6.35 -7.42 18.21
C ASP A 10 7.05 -6.04 18.28
N THR A 11 8.02 -5.88 19.19
CA THR A 11 8.64 -4.58 19.55
C THR A 11 10.10 -4.48 19.16
N ALA A 12 10.63 -5.54 18.54
CA ALA A 12 12.00 -5.54 18.09
C ALA A 12 12.12 -4.71 16.80
N ASP A 13 12.97 -3.69 16.84
CA ASP A 13 13.42 -3.00 15.64
C ASP A 13 13.91 -4.02 14.62
N ILE A 14 13.43 -3.90 13.40
CA ILE A 14 13.85 -4.77 12.30
C ILE A 14 15.05 -4.12 11.62
N ARG A 15 16.14 -4.86 11.50
CA ARG A 15 17.31 -4.46 10.72
C ARG A 15 17.42 -5.33 9.48
N TRP A 16 17.22 -4.71 8.33
CA TRP A 16 17.41 -5.36 7.04
C TRP A 16 18.67 -4.83 6.35
N SER A 17 19.32 -5.70 5.60
CA SER A 17 20.39 -5.28 4.70
C SER A 17 19.79 -4.44 3.58
N MET A 18 20.41 -3.32 3.24
CA MET A 18 20.03 -2.49 2.11
C MET A 18 21.22 -2.40 1.13
N PRO A 19 21.46 -3.45 0.33
CA PRO A 19 22.62 -3.47 -0.57
C PRO A 19 22.38 -2.50 -1.73
N VAL A 20 23.17 -1.43 -1.78
CA VAL A 20 23.15 -0.48 -2.89
C VAL A 20 24.48 0.27 -2.98
N ASP A 21 24.98 0.46 -4.20
CA ASP A 21 26.09 1.38 -4.45
C ASP A 21 25.52 2.78 -4.67
N ALA A 22 26.03 3.75 -3.91
CA ALA A 22 25.66 5.14 -4.12
C ALA A 22 26.29 5.65 -5.43
N LEU A 23 25.47 6.21 -6.31
CA LEU A 23 25.91 6.71 -7.61
C LEU A 23 25.98 8.23 -7.63
N MET A 24 27.18 8.75 -7.91
CA MET A 24 27.38 10.16 -8.27
C MET A 24 27.66 10.26 -9.76
N SER A 25 26.69 10.78 -10.51
CA SER A 25 26.80 11.00 -11.97
C SER A 25 27.32 12.40 -12.28
N ASN A 26 28.11 12.52 -13.35
CA ASN A 26 28.49 13.81 -13.94
C ASN A 26 27.50 14.28 -15.02
N ASP A 27 26.47 13.49 -15.35
CA ASP A 27 25.38 13.93 -16.23
C ASP A 27 24.32 14.68 -15.43
N TYR A 28 24.31 16.00 -15.58
CA TYR A 28 23.34 16.90 -14.95
C TYR A 28 22.16 17.23 -15.86
N ALA A 29 22.04 16.59 -17.02
CA ALA A 29 20.94 16.83 -17.95
C ALA A 29 19.64 16.16 -17.47
N LEU A 30 18.58 16.95 -17.36
CA LEU A 30 17.23 16.49 -17.06
C LEU A 30 16.52 15.97 -18.32
N ARG A 31 16.96 14.82 -18.84
CA ARG A 31 16.54 14.28 -20.14
C ARG A 31 15.12 13.71 -20.16
N GLU A 32 14.50 13.51 -19.01
CA GLU A 32 13.23 12.78 -18.90
C GLU A 32 12.08 13.72 -18.59
N GLU A 33 11.51 14.33 -19.63
CA GLU A 33 10.50 15.38 -19.48
C GLU A 33 9.29 14.96 -18.63
N ALA A 34 8.86 13.70 -18.74
CA ALA A 34 7.75 13.17 -17.95
C ALA A 34 8.07 13.13 -16.45
N LEU A 35 9.26 12.67 -16.07
CA LEU A 35 9.71 12.65 -14.68
C LEU A 35 9.96 14.07 -14.16
N ASN A 36 10.56 14.96 -14.97
CA ASN A 36 10.76 16.36 -14.60
C ASN A 36 9.44 17.04 -14.25
N ARG A 37 8.37 16.81 -15.03
CA ARG A 37 7.04 17.35 -14.73
C ARG A 37 6.47 16.79 -13.42
N LEU A 38 6.71 15.52 -13.11
CA LEU A 38 6.29 14.93 -11.83
C LEU A 38 7.06 15.53 -10.66
N TYR A 39 8.37 15.74 -10.83
CA TYR A 39 9.21 16.42 -9.83
C TYR A 39 8.77 17.86 -9.57
N GLU A 40 8.49 18.65 -10.63
CA GLU A 40 7.95 20.01 -10.45
C GLU A 40 6.60 20.01 -9.72
N LYS A 41 5.73 19.04 -10.02
CA LYS A 41 4.47 18.86 -9.30
C LYS A 41 4.69 18.52 -7.83
N ALA A 42 5.64 17.63 -7.52
CA ALA A 42 5.95 17.24 -6.15
C ALA A 42 6.39 18.45 -5.33
N LYS A 43 7.30 19.28 -5.86
CA LYS A 43 7.73 20.54 -5.20
C LYS A 43 6.58 21.51 -4.98
N ALA A 44 5.69 21.66 -5.96
CA ALA A 44 4.59 22.62 -5.89
C ALA A 44 3.44 22.17 -4.95
N ALA A 45 3.31 20.86 -4.72
CA ALA A 45 2.20 20.25 -3.97
C ALA A 45 2.57 19.89 -2.52
N GLN A 46 3.66 20.42 -1.99
CA GLN A 46 4.08 20.18 -0.61
C GLN A 46 3.05 20.70 0.40
N TRP A 47 2.91 19.97 1.50
CA TRP A 47 2.04 20.30 2.63
C TRP A 47 2.76 19.96 3.94
N ASP A 48 2.29 20.54 5.04
CA ASP A 48 2.85 20.35 6.38
C ASP A 48 1.87 19.60 7.27
N VAL A 49 2.33 18.53 7.93
CA VAL A 49 1.49 17.67 8.75
C VAL A 49 0.95 18.43 9.96
N ALA A 50 1.75 19.29 10.58
CA ALA A 50 1.37 19.99 11.81
C ALA A 50 0.45 21.18 11.55
N THR A 51 0.62 21.90 10.42
CA THR A 51 -0.13 23.14 10.17
C THR A 51 -1.25 23.03 9.15
N ASP A 52 -1.17 22.11 8.18
CA ASP A 52 -2.17 22.03 7.11
C ASP A 52 -3.28 21.00 7.39
N VAL A 53 -3.11 20.15 8.42
CA VAL A 53 -4.08 19.14 8.84
C VAL A 53 -4.72 19.53 10.17
N ASP A 54 -6.05 19.50 10.25
CA ASP A 54 -6.80 19.86 11.45
C ASP A 54 -6.85 18.72 12.48
N TRP A 55 -5.77 18.56 13.25
CA TRP A 55 -5.68 17.56 14.32
C TRP A 55 -6.62 17.82 15.51
N SER A 56 -7.36 18.93 15.56
CA SER A 56 -8.33 19.19 16.63
C SER A 56 -9.64 18.40 16.46
N HIS A 57 -9.89 17.85 15.27
CA HIS A 57 -11.07 17.04 14.98
C HIS A 57 -11.04 15.70 15.71
N ASP A 58 -12.15 15.35 16.37
CA ASP A 58 -12.31 14.08 17.09
C ASP A 58 -12.91 13.00 16.17
N LEU A 59 -12.31 11.81 16.18
CA LEU A 59 -12.83 10.67 15.43
C LEU A 59 -13.90 9.92 16.21
N ASP A 60 -14.90 9.41 15.50
CA ASP A 60 -15.79 8.38 16.05
C ASP A 60 -15.02 7.07 16.22
N GLN A 61 -14.72 6.69 17.46
CA GLN A 61 -14.01 5.44 17.74
C GLN A 61 -14.76 4.19 17.25
N ALA A 62 -16.09 4.24 17.09
CA ALA A 62 -16.86 3.13 16.53
C ALA A 62 -16.71 2.98 15.01
N ASN A 63 -16.21 4.02 14.33
CA ASN A 63 -15.97 4.05 12.90
C ASN A 63 -14.89 5.10 12.55
N PRO A 64 -13.61 4.90 12.93
CA PRO A 64 -12.58 5.94 12.81
C PRO A 64 -12.39 6.52 11.40
N LEU A 65 -12.61 5.73 10.36
CA LEU A 65 -12.52 6.15 8.95
C LEU A 65 -13.86 6.69 8.40
N GLY A 66 -14.95 6.63 9.15
CA GLY A 66 -16.28 7.05 8.69
C GLY A 66 -16.79 6.24 7.49
N MET A 67 -16.40 4.97 7.36
CA MET A 67 -16.69 4.11 6.20
C MET A 67 -18.02 3.36 6.37
N PRO A 68 -18.75 3.06 5.28
CA PRO A 68 -20.01 2.31 5.35
C PRO A 68 -19.78 0.80 5.49
N ASP A 69 -20.70 0.10 6.16
CA ASP A 69 -20.59 -1.36 6.44
C ASP A 69 -20.25 -2.26 5.24
N PRO A 70 -20.74 -2.01 4.00
CA PRO A 70 -20.35 -2.80 2.84
C PRO A 70 -18.86 -2.80 2.51
N THR A 71 -18.02 -1.99 3.18
CA THR A 71 -16.56 -2.03 3.04
C THR A 71 -15.91 -3.06 3.98
N LEU A 72 -16.67 -3.70 4.87
CA LEU A 72 -16.17 -4.73 5.77
C LEU A 72 -16.20 -6.11 5.08
N LEU A 73 -15.13 -6.88 5.24
CA LEU A 73 -14.93 -8.14 4.52
C LEU A 73 -16.00 -9.21 4.84
N ILE A 74 -16.54 -9.18 6.06
CA ILE A 74 -17.58 -10.11 6.51
C ILE A 74 -19.00 -9.58 6.26
N TYR A 75 -19.17 -8.40 5.67
CA TYR A 75 -20.49 -7.84 5.42
C TYR A 75 -21.35 -8.79 4.56
N GLY A 76 -22.61 -8.98 4.96
CA GLY A 76 -23.54 -9.89 4.28
C GLY A 76 -23.34 -11.38 4.56
N THR A 77 -22.33 -11.77 5.35
CA THR A 77 -22.16 -13.16 5.81
C THR A 77 -23.14 -13.51 6.94
N GLU A 78 -23.28 -14.81 7.22
CA GLU A 78 -24.08 -15.28 8.36
C GLU A 78 -23.55 -14.75 9.70
N LEU A 79 -22.21 -14.65 9.86
CA LEU A 79 -21.59 -14.09 11.06
C LEU A 79 -22.04 -12.65 11.26
N TRP A 80 -21.91 -11.81 10.22
CA TRP A 80 -22.33 -10.40 10.29
C TRP A 80 -23.80 -10.22 10.65
N GLY A 81 -24.67 -11.09 10.12
CA GLY A 81 -26.10 -11.09 10.45
C GLY A 81 -26.42 -11.43 11.91
N LYS A 82 -25.54 -12.17 12.59
CA LYS A 82 -25.70 -12.58 13.99
C LYS A 82 -25.07 -11.59 14.99
N LEU A 83 -24.13 -10.75 14.55
CA LEU A 83 -23.45 -9.79 15.43
C LEU A 83 -24.44 -8.74 15.98
N ALA A 84 -24.33 -8.46 17.27
CA ALA A 84 -25.01 -7.32 17.87
C ALA A 84 -24.37 -6.00 17.37
N ASP A 85 -25.06 -4.88 17.54
CA ASP A 85 -24.51 -3.59 17.10
C ASP A 85 -23.21 -3.22 17.82
N ALA A 86 -23.02 -3.68 19.06
CA ALA A 86 -21.76 -3.54 19.78
C ALA A 86 -20.61 -4.28 19.08
N ASP A 87 -20.81 -5.56 18.75
CA ASP A 87 -19.78 -6.37 18.09
C ASP A 87 -19.49 -5.86 16.68
N LYS A 88 -20.49 -5.34 15.96
CA LYS A 88 -20.27 -4.69 14.65
C LYS A 88 -19.39 -3.44 14.76
N ARG A 89 -19.52 -2.66 15.84
CA ARG A 89 -18.62 -1.51 16.11
C ARG A 89 -17.20 -1.99 16.38
N GLU A 90 -17.04 -3.08 17.13
CA GLU A 90 -15.73 -3.68 17.40
C GLU A 90 -15.06 -4.18 16.10
N VAL A 91 -15.79 -4.88 15.23
CA VAL A 91 -15.30 -5.28 13.89
C VAL A 91 -14.81 -4.07 13.10
N ARG A 92 -15.58 -2.97 13.05
CA ARG A 92 -15.17 -1.75 12.34
C ARG A 92 -13.89 -1.17 12.92
N HIS A 93 -13.85 -0.99 14.24
CA HIS A 93 -12.72 -0.41 14.94
C HIS A 93 -11.43 -1.20 14.67
N HIS A 94 -11.46 -2.52 14.84
CA HIS A 94 -10.31 -3.39 14.61
C HIS A 94 -9.90 -3.48 13.14
N ALA A 95 -10.86 -3.59 12.20
CA ALA A 95 -10.54 -3.65 10.78
C ALA A 95 -9.87 -2.36 10.29
N GLN A 96 -10.36 -1.20 10.73
CA GLN A 96 -9.83 0.10 10.34
C GLN A 96 -8.50 0.41 11.03
N GLY A 97 -8.37 0.07 12.32
CA GLY A 97 -7.12 0.20 13.05
C GLY A 97 -6.02 -0.72 12.51
N TRP A 98 -6.36 -1.95 12.11
CA TRP A 98 -5.44 -2.85 11.41
C TRP A 98 -4.98 -2.23 10.09
N LEU A 99 -5.92 -1.76 9.26
CA LEU A 99 -5.60 -1.13 7.97
C LEU A 99 -4.63 0.04 8.12
N LEU A 100 -4.95 0.98 9.02
CA LEU A 100 -4.12 2.15 9.29
C LEU A 100 -2.73 1.79 9.84
N SER A 101 -2.66 0.76 10.68
CA SER A 101 -1.38 0.24 11.17
C SER A 101 -0.54 -0.37 10.07
N GLN A 102 -1.13 -1.16 9.17
CA GLN A 102 -0.39 -1.76 8.04
C GLN A 102 0.11 -0.69 7.07
N ILE A 103 -0.69 0.35 6.81
CA ILE A 103 -0.28 1.49 5.99
C ILE A 103 0.94 2.16 6.63
N LEU A 104 0.89 2.50 7.92
CA LEU A 104 2.03 3.10 8.64
C LEU A 104 3.35 2.31 8.48
N HIS A 105 3.30 0.98 8.61
CA HIS A 105 4.48 0.13 8.36
C HIS A 105 4.94 0.20 6.90
N GLY A 106 3.99 0.23 5.97
CA GLY A 106 4.23 0.45 4.54
C GLY A 106 4.94 1.77 4.25
N GLU A 107 4.46 2.89 4.81
CA GLU A 107 5.06 4.23 4.62
C GLU A 107 6.51 4.27 5.11
N GLN A 108 6.80 3.64 6.26
CA GLN A 108 8.17 3.57 6.75
C GLN A 108 9.08 2.77 5.81
N ALA A 109 8.56 1.69 5.22
CA ALA A 109 9.30 0.93 4.22
C ALA A 109 9.44 1.69 2.89
N ALA A 110 8.42 2.45 2.49
CA ALA A 110 8.45 3.32 1.31
C ALA A 110 9.54 4.39 1.47
N LEU A 111 9.65 5.01 2.64
CA LEU A 111 10.72 5.96 2.98
C LEU A 111 12.12 5.32 2.79
N ILE A 112 12.31 4.08 3.27
CA ILE A 112 13.57 3.35 3.10
C ILE A 112 13.83 3.09 1.60
N CYS A 113 12.84 2.60 0.86
CA CYS A 113 12.96 2.34 -0.58
C CYS A 113 13.26 3.61 -1.37
N ALA A 114 12.57 4.71 -1.10
CA ALA A 114 12.81 6.00 -1.71
C ALA A 114 14.24 6.49 -1.44
N SER A 115 14.76 6.29 -0.23
CA SER A 115 16.16 6.62 0.10
C SER A 115 17.18 5.81 -0.71
N LYS A 116 16.88 4.53 -0.95
CA LYS A 116 17.71 3.65 -1.77
C LYS A 116 17.70 4.09 -3.23
N LEU A 117 16.52 4.37 -3.77
CA LEU A 117 16.33 4.91 -5.13
C LEU A 117 17.07 6.24 -5.29
N ALA A 118 16.88 7.19 -4.38
CA ALA A 118 17.55 8.49 -4.42
C ALA A 118 19.09 8.37 -4.33
N SER A 119 19.60 7.31 -3.70
CA SER A 119 21.05 7.07 -3.58
C SER A 119 21.68 6.47 -4.85
N ALA A 120 20.91 5.74 -5.65
CA ALA A 120 21.48 4.82 -6.65
C ALA A 120 20.87 4.90 -8.06
N GLU A 121 19.75 5.59 -8.24
CA GLU A 121 19.14 5.80 -9.56
C GLU A 121 20.14 6.37 -10.55
N ASP A 122 20.24 5.77 -11.74
CA ASP A 122 21.15 6.22 -12.81
C ASP A 122 20.73 7.58 -13.39
N GLY A 123 19.42 7.73 -13.61
CA GLY A 123 18.84 8.93 -14.19
C GLY A 123 18.64 10.02 -13.15
N LEU A 124 19.20 11.21 -13.40
CA LEU A 124 19.05 12.35 -12.48
C LEU A 124 17.57 12.72 -12.26
N SER A 125 16.73 12.65 -13.29
CA SER A 125 15.30 12.96 -13.18
C SER A 125 14.58 12.00 -12.23
N ALA A 126 14.81 10.70 -12.36
CA ALA A 126 14.27 9.67 -11.46
C ALA A 126 14.79 9.84 -10.03
N ARG A 127 16.10 10.13 -9.88
CA ARG A 127 16.71 10.42 -8.59
C ARG A 127 16.07 11.60 -7.86
N LEU A 128 15.79 12.69 -8.58
CA LEU A 128 15.13 13.87 -8.00
C LEU A 128 13.68 13.57 -7.60
N CYS A 129 12.95 12.75 -8.39
CA CYS A 129 11.64 12.25 -7.99
C CYS A 129 11.72 11.41 -6.71
N ALA A 130 12.67 10.48 -6.62
CA ALA A 130 12.87 9.66 -5.42
C ALA A 130 13.23 10.50 -4.19
N ALA A 131 14.06 11.55 -4.37
CA ALA A 131 14.39 12.48 -3.29
C ALA A 131 13.17 13.28 -2.81
N ALA A 132 12.29 13.70 -3.73
CA ALA A 132 11.01 14.31 -3.36
C ALA A 132 10.10 13.31 -2.63
N GLN A 133 10.03 12.07 -3.11
CA GLN A 133 9.28 11.00 -2.47
C GLN A 133 9.76 10.75 -1.05
N MET A 134 11.07 10.75 -0.76
CA MET A 134 11.57 10.62 0.62
C MET A 134 10.95 11.67 1.57
N MET A 135 10.76 12.91 1.11
CA MET A 135 10.12 13.95 1.91
C MET A 135 8.62 13.66 2.08
N ASP A 136 7.95 13.23 1.00
CA ASP A 136 6.54 12.87 1.01
C ASP A 136 6.31 11.70 2.00
N GLU A 137 7.10 10.61 1.95
CA GLU A 137 6.98 9.46 2.86
C GLU A 137 7.37 9.79 4.30
N ALA A 138 8.33 10.69 4.53
CA ALA A 138 8.63 11.15 5.88
C ALA A 138 7.40 11.82 6.52
N ARG A 139 6.65 12.61 5.74
CA ARG A 139 5.38 13.20 6.20
C ARG A 139 4.28 12.16 6.33
N HIS A 140 4.20 11.18 5.45
CA HIS A 140 3.20 10.11 5.57
C HIS A 140 3.43 9.32 6.86
N VAL A 141 4.67 8.96 7.18
CA VAL A 141 5.04 8.34 8.45
C VAL A 141 4.64 9.23 9.63
N GLU A 142 4.95 10.52 9.59
CA GLU A 142 4.54 11.46 10.64
C GLU A 142 3.02 11.50 10.82
N ALA A 143 2.27 11.66 9.74
CA ALA A 143 0.82 11.77 9.75
C ALA A 143 0.15 10.47 10.22
N TYR A 144 0.54 9.32 9.68
CA TYR A 144 -0.01 8.04 10.11
C TYR A 144 0.42 7.66 11.53
N ALA A 145 1.65 7.98 11.96
CA ALA A 145 2.06 7.77 13.34
C ALA A 145 1.21 8.60 14.29
N LYS A 146 0.95 9.87 13.96
CA LYS A 146 0.07 10.74 14.74
C LYS A 146 -1.37 10.22 14.76
N LEU A 147 -1.91 9.82 13.61
CA LEU A 147 -3.24 9.23 13.50
C LEU A 147 -3.38 7.96 14.35
N VAL A 148 -2.45 7.01 14.20
CA VAL A 148 -2.50 5.73 14.91
C VAL A 148 -2.25 5.89 16.41
N ASN A 149 -1.28 6.72 16.82
CA ASN A 149 -0.90 6.83 18.23
C ASN A 149 -1.76 7.78 19.05
N GLU A 150 -2.38 8.79 18.43
CA GLU A 150 -3.13 9.82 19.16
C GLU A 150 -4.65 9.77 18.93
N LYS A 151 -5.12 9.14 17.84
CA LYS A 151 -6.54 9.14 17.47
C LYS A 151 -7.19 7.75 17.49
N LEU A 152 -6.41 6.68 17.61
CA LEU A 152 -6.92 5.30 17.67
C LEU A 152 -6.54 4.65 19.00
N ASP A 153 -7.43 3.79 19.49
CA ASP A 153 -7.20 3.00 20.69
C ASP A 153 -6.68 1.56 20.39
N VAL A 154 -6.50 1.22 19.11
CA VAL A 154 -5.91 -0.03 18.65
C VAL A 154 -4.84 0.21 17.59
N SER A 155 -3.76 -0.56 17.66
CA SER A 155 -2.76 -0.67 16.61
C SER A 155 -2.43 -2.14 16.34
N TYR A 156 -1.65 -2.42 15.31
CA TYR A 156 -1.28 -3.78 14.94
C TYR A 156 0.18 -3.85 14.52
N PRO A 157 0.90 -4.94 14.86
CA PRO A 157 2.22 -5.17 14.30
C PRO A 157 2.12 -5.38 12.78
N MET A 158 3.23 -5.21 12.09
CA MET A 158 3.31 -5.53 10.68
C MET A 158 2.96 -7.01 10.47
N SER A 159 1.97 -7.26 9.61
CA SER A 159 1.53 -8.62 9.28
C SER A 159 2.67 -9.41 8.62
N ARG A 160 2.62 -10.74 8.76
CA ARG A 160 3.66 -11.62 8.21
C ARG A 160 3.79 -11.50 6.70
N SER A 161 2.67 -11.36 5.99
CA SER A 161 2.63 -11.20 4.53
C SER A 161 3.32 -9.91 4.10
N LEU A 162 2.96 -8.78 4.70
CA LEU A 162 3.59 -7.49 4.42
C LEU A 162 5.09 -7.52 4.75
N LYS A 163 5.46 -8.09 5.91
CA LYS A 163 6.86 -8.24 6.33
C LYS A 163 7.70 -9.01 5.31
N GLY A 164 7.16 -10.08 4.72
CA GLY A 164 7.85 -10.86 3.70
C GLY A 164 8.08 -10.05 2.42
N LEU A 165 7.02 -9.43 1.89
CA LEU A 165 7.13 -8.62 0.67
C LEU A 165 8.09 -7.44 0.84
N LEU A 166 8.03 -6.75 1.98
CA LEU A 166 8.91 -5.61 2.27
C LEU A 166 10.36 -6.05 2.48
N HIS A 167 10.59 -7.20 3.11
CA HIS A 167 11.93 -7.78 3.21
C HIS A 167 12.53 -7.99 1.83
N ASP A 168 11.81 -8.63 0.91
CA ASP A 168 12.32 -8.95 -0.43
C ASP A 168 12.52 -7.67 -1.27
N THR A 169 11.61 -6.70 -1.12
CA THR A 169 11.69 -5.39 -1.78
C THR A 169 12.92 -4.59 -1.33
N ILE A 170 13.17 -4.50 -0.02
CA ILE A 170 14.26 -3.69 0.55
C ILE A 170 15.62 -4.35 0.35
N THR A 171 15.68 -5.67 0.57
CA THR A 171 16.96 -6.42 0.56
C THR A 171 17.44 -6.81 -0.83
N SER A 172 16.60 -6.67 -1.87
CA SER A 172 17.01 -6.93 -3.25
C SER A 172 18.25 -6.12 -3.63
N SER A 173 19.24 -6.71 -4.31
CA SER A 173 20.37 -5.97 -4.86
C SER A 173 20.04 -5.24 -6.16
N ALA A 174 18.94 -5.63 -6.82
CA ALA A 174 18.49 -5.01 -8.06
C ALA A 174 17.58 -3.82 -7.75
N LEU A 175 17.99 -2.63 -8.19
CA LEU A 175 17.29 -1.38 -7.87
C LEU A 175 15.86 -1.35 -8.44
N ASP A 176 15.68 -1.89 -9.64
CA ASP A 176 14.38 -2.00 -10.29
C ASP A 176 13.42 -2.92 -9.54
N MET A 177 13.92 -3.94 -8.83
CA MET A 177 13.09 -4.83 -8.02
C MET A 177 12.58 -4.12 -6.76
N THR A 178 13.41 -3.24 -6.15
CA THR A 178 12.94 -2.35 -5.08
C THR A 178 11.84 -1.42 -5.61
N ASN A 179 12.04 -0.84 -6.80
CA ASN A 179 11.05 0.03 -7.44
C ASN A 179 9.74 -0.75 -7.77
N LEU A 180 9.84 -1.94 -8.36
CA LEU A 180 8.70 -2.82 -8.66
C LEU A 180 7.93 -3.22 -7.41
N GLY A 181 8.64 -3.61 -6.34
CA GLY A 181 8.04 -4.01 -5.07
C GLY A 181 7.33 -2.86 -4.38
N MET A 182 8.00 -1.71 -4.25
CA MET A 182 7.42 -0.58 -3.53
C MET A 182 6.41 0.20 -4.39
N GLN A 183 6.88 0.77 -5.50
CA GLN A 183 6.12 1.74 -6.29
C GLN A 183 4.95 1.12 -7.06
N VAL A 184 5.06 -0.16 -7.42
CA VAL A 184 4.03 -0.82 -8.23
C VAL A 184 3.18 -1.77 -7.40
N LEU A 185 3.79 -2.69 -6.65
CA LEU A 185 3.03 -3.68 -5.89
C LEU A 185 2.42 -3.09 -4.61
N VAL A 186 3.23 -2.50 -3.72
CA VAL A 186 2.74 -1.96 -2.44
C VAL A 186 1.90 -0.69 -2.64
N GLU A 187 2.48 0.34 -3.25
CA GLU A 187 1.79 1.63 -3.47
C GLU A 187 0.61 1.51 -4.45
N GLY A 188 0.69 0.63 -5.45
CA GLY A 188 -0.41 0.41 -6.40
C GLY A 188 -1.69 -0.10 -5.73
N ILE A 189 -1.53 -0.90 -4.67
CA ILE A 189 -2.62 -1.41 -3.84
C ILE A 189 -3.07 -0.34 -2.84
N ALA A 190 -2.13 0.33 -2.18
CA ALA A 190 -2.41 1.43 -1.26
C ALA A 190 -3.25 2.53 -1.94
N LEU A 191 -2.90 2.90 -3.16
CA LEU A 191 -3.61 3.92 -3.93
C LEU A 191 -5.09 3.57 -4.19
N SER A 192 -5.41 2.30 -4.43
CA SER A 192 -6.80 1.86 -4.58
C SER A 192 -7.57 1.92 -3.26
N ILE A 193 -6.91 1.61 -2.13
CA ILE A 193 -7.48 1.76 -0.80
C ILE A 193 -7.75 3.25 -0.51
N PHE A 194 -6.81 4.13 -0.81
CA PHE A 194 -6.95 5.57 -0.60
C PHE A 194 -8.08 6.16 -1.42
N GLN A 195 -8.21 5.74 -2.68
CA GLN A 195 -9.35 6.11 -3.54
C GLN A 195 -10.70 5.68 -2.94
N SER A 196 -10.76 4.48 -2.35
CA SER A 196 -11.96 4.00 -1.66
C SER A 196 -12.29 4.86 -0.43
N VAL A 197 -11.29 5.15 0.43
CA VAL A 197 -11.47 5.99 1.62
C VAL A 197 -11.94 7.39 1.23
N VAL A 198 -11.28 8.03 0.27
CA VAL A 198 -11.66 9.36 -0.22
C VAL A 198 -13.09 9.37 -0.80
N ALA A 199 -13.47 8.33 -1.53
CA ALA A 199 -14.78 8.24 -2.16
C ALA A 199 -15.92 8.05 -1.15
N TYR A 200 -15.71 7.21 -0.11
CA TYR A 200 -16.80 6.71 0.73
C TYR A 200 -16.78 7.19 2.17
N SER A 201 -15.64 7.65 2.68
CA SER A 201 -15.56 8.16 4.06
C SER A 201 -16.58 9.29 4.27
N THR A 202 -17.23 9.33 5.42
CA THR A 202 -18.13 10.43 5.79
C THR A 202 -17.44 11.44 6.72
N ASP A 203 -16.25 11.11 7.20
CA ASP A 203 -15.48 11.96 8.11
C ASP A 203 -14.64 12.98 7.31
N PRO A 204 -14.79 14.29 7.56
CA PRO A 204 -14.11 15.33 6.78
C PRO A 204 -12.60 15.37 7.03
N PHE A 205 -12.14 15.04 8.23
CA PHE A 205 -10.71 15.01 8.57
C PHE A 205 -10.02 13.85 7.87
N ILE A 206 -10.61 12.65 7.91
CA ILE A 206 -10.08 11.48 7.20
C ILE A 206 -10.02 11.73 5.69
N LYS A 207 -11.08 12.32 5.12
CA LYS A 207 -11.09 12.69 3.71
C LYS A 207 -9.97 13.66 3.34
N ASP A 208 -9.77 14.74 4.11
CA ASP A 208 -8.72 15.72 3.81
C ASP A 208 -7.32 15.08 3.87
N LEU A 209 -7.05 14.32 4.93
CA LEU A 209 -5.77 13.64 5.11
C LEU A 209 -5.48 12.66 3.96
N PHE A 210 -6.42 11.77 3.64
CA PHE A 210 -6.23 10.80 2.56
C PHE A 210 -6.21 11.47 1.18
N LEU A 211 -6.89 12.60 0.97
CA LEU A 211 -6.79 13.34 -0.29
C LEU A 211 -5.39 13.91 -0.53
N ARG A 212 -4.68 14.34 0.52
CA ARG A 212 -3.30 14.83 0.42
C ARG A 212 -2.36 13.69 0.08
N ILE A 213 -2.39 12.63 0.86
CA ILE A 213 -1.56 11.43 0.67
C ILE A 213 -1.82 10.83 -0.71
N GLN A 214 -3.08 10.64 -1.11
CA GLN A 214 -3.41 10.08 -2.43
C GLN A 214 -2.83 10.89 -3.60
N ARG A 215 -2.67 12.23 -3.47
CA ARG A 215 -2.02 13.05 -4.51
C ARG A 215 -0.53 12.79 -4.61
N ASP A 216 0.11 12.45 -3.50
CA ASP A 216 1.53 12.14 -3.41
C ASP A 216 1.77 10.74 -3.98
N GLU A 217 1.00 9.75 -3.53
CA GLU A 217 1.04 8.36 -4.00
C GLU A 217 0.74 8.18 -5.48
N ALA A 218 -0.18 8.99 -6.03
CA ALA A 218 -0.43 8.98 -7.47
C ALA A 218 0.80 9.40 -8.28
N ARG A 219 1.71 10.22 -7.71
CA ARG A 219 2.98 10.57 -8.35
C ARG A 219 4.00 9.47 -8.17
N HIS A 220 4.14 8.89 -6.98
CA HIS A 220 5.08 7.80 -6.70
C HIS A 220 4.85 6.61 -7.65
N PHE A 221 3.60 6.12 -7.71
CA PHE A 221 3.17 5.10 -8.65
C PHE A 221 3.48 5.45 -10.12
N ALA A 222 3.29 6.71 -10.52
CA ALA A 222 3.58 7.15 -11.88
C ALA A 222 5.09 7.21 -12.18
N VAL A 223 5.91 7.63 -11.21
CA VAL A 223 7.38 7.65 -11.32
C VAL A 223 7.90 6.23 -11.47
N GLY A 224 7.43 5.29 -10.63
CA GLY A 224 7.83 3.88 -10.70
C GLY A 224 7.50 3.27 -12.05
N ARG A 225 6.25 3.41 -12.51
CA ARG A 225 5.81 2.93 -13.82
C ARG A 225 6.65 3.47 -14.99
N ILE A 226 6.90 4.78 -15.04
CA ILE A 226 7.70 5.40 -16.12
C ILE A 226 9.14 4.87 -16.10
N THR A 227 9.73 4.79 -14.91
CA THR A 227 11.12 4.34 -14.73
C THR A 227 11.27 2.87 -15.13
N LEU A 228 10.36 2.01 -14.66
CA LEU A 228 10.40 0.58 -14.92
C LEU A 228 10.10 0.23 -16.38
N CYS A 229 9.17 0.92 -17.05
CA CYS A 229 8.95 0.74 -18.49
C CYS A 229 10.24 0.95 -19.30
N ARG A 230 11.07 1.94 -18.92
CA ARG A 230 12.37 2.17 -19.57
C ARG A 230 13.35 1.05 -19.25
N VAL A 231 13.51 0.71 -17.97
CA VAL A 231 14.48 -0.30 -17.52
C VAL A 231 14.18 -1.66 -18.17
N TYR A 232 12.90 -2.06 -18.20
CA TYR A 232 12.49 -3.37 -18.73
C TYR A 232 12.57 -3.46 -20.25
N ALA A 233 12.58 -2.33 -20.97
CA ALA A 233 12.80 -2.33 -22.41
C ALA A 233 14.21 -2.80 -22.81
N GLU A 234 15.18 -2.70 -21.90
CA GLU A 234 16.60 -3.05 -22.15
C GLU A 234 17.01 -4.39 -21.50
N MET A 235 16.12 -5.03 -20.73
CA MET A 235 16.40 -6.27 -20.03
C MET A 235 16.33 -7.50 -20.92
N SER A 236 17.13 -8.51 -20.58
CA SER A 236 17.05 -9.83 -21.19
C SER A 236 15.77 -10.57 -20.75
N ALA A 237 15.37 -11.55 -21.56
CA ALA A 237 14.27 -12.44 -21.19
C ALA A 237 14.52 -13.22 -19.88
N HIS A 238 15.78 -13.37 -19.45
CA HIS A 238 16.09 -14.02 -18.18
C HIS A 238 15.82 -13.12 -16.99
N GLU A 239 16.26 -11.86 -17.06
CA GLU A 239 16.03 -10.88 -16.00
C GLU A 239 14.53 -10.60 -15.85
N LEU A 240 13.80 -10.47 -16.97
CA LEU A 240 12.35 -10.27 -16.95
C LEU A 240 11.60 -11.42 -16.26
N ARG A 241 12.04 -12.68 -16.43
CA ARG A 241 11.43 -13.84 -15.75
C ARG A 241 11.50 -13.72 -14.22
N GLU A 242 12.60 -13.21 -13.69
CA GLU A 242 12.72 -12.98 -12.23
C GLU A 242 11.70 -11.93 -11.74
N ARG A 243 11.42 -10.91 -12.56
CA ARG A 243 10.41 -9.87 -12.24
C ARG A 243 9.00 -10.44 -12.34
N GLU A 244 8.75 -11.30 -13.32
CA GLU A 244 7.49 -12.03 -13.46
C GLU A 244 7.20 -12.91 -12.24
N GLU A 245 8.20 -13.67 -11.77
CA GLU A 245 8.11 -14.49 -10.56
C GLU A 245 7.79 -13.63 -9.33
N PHE A 246 8.51 -12.51 -9.16
CA PHE A 246 8.27 -11.58 -8.07
C PHE A 246 6.88 -10.93 -8.12
N ILE A 247 6.37 -10.59 -9.30
CA ILE A 247 4.99 -10.11 -9.48
C ILE A 247 3.99 -11.18 -9.06
N CYS A 248 4.21 -12.44 -9.46
CA CYS A 248 3.30 -13.52 -9.13
C CYS A 248 3.23 -13.78 -7.63
N GLU A 249 4.38 -13.86 -6.98
CA GLU A 249 4.49 -14.06 -5.54
C GLU A 249 3.93 -12.85 -4.77
N GLY A 250 4.37 -11.64 -5.13
CA GLY A 250 3.91 -10.41 -4.51
C GLY A 250 2.40 -10.20 -4.64
N ALA A 251 1.83 -10.44 -5.82
CA ALA A 251 0.38 -10.34 -6.04
C ALA A 251 -0.40 -11.33 -5.17
N ALA A 252 0.06 -12.59 -5.06
CA ALA A 252 -0.59 -13.59 -4.20
C ALA A 252 -0.49 -13.22 -2.71
N VAL A 253 0.70 -12.77 -2.27
CA VAL A 253 0.93 -12.33 -0.89
C VAL A 253 0.05 -11.14 -0.53
N LEU A 254 -0.07 -10.16 -1.42
CA LEU A 254 -0.90 -8.98 -1.22
C LEU A 254 -2.40 -9.33 -1.23
N TYR A 255 -2.84 -10.21 -2.12
CA TYR A 255 -4.22 -10.67 -2.16
C TYR A 255 -4.66 -11.38 -0.86
N GLU A 256 -3.76 -12.16 -0.26
CA GLU A 256 -3.98 -12.81 1.03
C GLU A 256 -3.83 -11.84 2.21
N HIS A 257 -2.91 -10.88 2.15
CA HIS A 257 -2.76 -9.83 3.15
C HIS A 257 -4.08 -9.09 3.39
N LEU A 258 -4.82 -8.80 2.31
CA LEU A 258 -6.12 -8.10 2.37
C LEU A 258 -7.24 -8.89 3.07
N CYS A 259 -7.02 -10.12 3.50
CA CYS A 259 -7.97 -10.86 4.36
C CYS A 259 -7.99 -10.35 5.81
N ALA A 260 -6.97 -9.58 6.23
CA ALA A 260 -6.87 -9.02 7.58
C ALA A 260 -7.02 -10.07 8.70
N ASP A 261 -6.44 -11.26 8.51
CA ASP A 261 -6.64 -12.41 9.40
C ASP A 261 -6.20 -12.17 10.86
N ASP A 262 -5.39 -11.13 11.10
CA ASP A 262 -4.82 -10.79 12.41
C ASP A 262 -5.83 -10.12 13.36
N ILE A 263 -6.99 -9.68 12.85
CA ILE A 263 -7.98 -8.97 13.68
C ILE A 263 -8.86 -9.91 14.51
N TRP A 264 -8.98 -11.19 14.11
CA TRP A 264 -9.98 -12.09 14.68
C TRP A 264 -9.68 -12.55 16.11
N GLU A 265 -8.44 -12.98 16.38
CA GLU A 265 -8.05 -13.49 17.70
C GLU A 265 -8.10 -12.41 18.78
N PRO A 266 -7.65 -11.15 18.54
CA PRO A 266 -7.83 -10.05 19.48
C PRO A 266 -9.28 -9.80 19.89
N MET A 267 -10.23 -10.01 18.98
CA MET A 267 -11.66 -9.87 19.23
C MET A 267 -12.28 -11.11 19.89
N GLY A 268 -11.47 -12.10 20.29
CA GLY A 268 -11.94 -13.37 20.84
C GLY A 268 -12.66 -14.27 19.83
N LEU A 269 -12.52 -13.99 18.53
CA LEU A 269 -13.11 -14.77 17.45
C LEU A 269 -12.12 -15.80 16.90
N SER A 270 -12.66 -16.90 16.40
CA SER A 270 -11.87 -17.97 15.78
C SER A 270 -11.25 -17.50 14.47
N LYS A 271 -9.91 -17.33 14.45
CA LYS A 271 -9.15 -16.99 13.23
C LYS A 271 -9.53 -17.88 12.08
N ARG A 272 -9.47 -19.21 12.28
CA ARG A 272 -9.74 -20.19 11.24
C ARG A 272 -11.12 -20.02 10.60
N GLU A 273 -12.16 -19.86 11.42
CA GLU A 273 -13.53 -19.76 10.93
C GLU A 273 -13.79 -18.41 10.25
N CYS A 274 -13.35 -17.31 10.86
CA CYS A 274 -13.53 -15.97 10.28
C CYS A 274 -12.74 -15.81 8.98
N SER A 275 -11.50 -16.27 8.94
CA SER A 275 -10.65 -16.30 7.75
C SER A 275 -11.25 -17.11 6.60
N ALA A 276 -11.91 -18.24 6.89
CA ALA A 276 -12.63 -19.01 5.88
C ALA A 276 -13.85 -18.24 5.35
N MET A 277 -14.65 -17.65 6.25
CA MET A 277 -15.81 -16.83 5.86
C MET A 277 -15.41 -15.62 5.02
N VAL A 278 -14.31 -14.94 5.35
CA VAL A 278 -13.76 -13.84 4.55
C VAL A 278 -13.38 -14.30 3.15
N ARG A 279 -12.78 -15.48 3.00
CA ARG A 279 -12.35 -15.98 1.68
C ARG A 279 -13.53 -16.44 0.81
N GLU A 280 -14.59 -16.93 1.44
CA GLU A 280 -15.83 -17.35 0.76
C GLU A 280 -16.81 -16.18 0.51
N SER A 281 -16.64 -15.06 1.21
CA SER A 281 -17.50 -13.88 1.10
C SER A 281 -17.41 -13.23 -0.29
N PRO A 282 -18.54 -13.10 -1.03
CA PRO A 282 -18.56 -12.40 -2.31
C PRO A 282 -18.18 -10.92 -2.18
N VAL A 283 -18.52 -10.30 -1.04
CA VAL A 283 -18.18 -8.90 -0.74
C VAL A 283 -16.67 -8.76 -0.58
N SER A 284 -16.05 -9.64 0.22
CA SER A 284 -14.59 -9.68 0.38
C SER A 284 -13.89 -9.92 -0.94
N SER A 285 -14.33 -10.91 -1.72
CA SER A 285 -13.77 -11.18 -3.05
C SER A 285 -13.84 -9.93 -3.94
N SER A 286 -14.99 -9.27 -4.00
CA SER A 286 -15.16 -8.05 -4.79
C SER A 286 -14.24 -6.92 -4.33
N ILE A 287 -14.10 -6.69 -3.02
CA ILE A 287 -13.21 -5.66 -2.46
C ILE A 287 -11.75 -5.97 -2.79
N ARG A 288 -11.30 -7.20 -2.50
CA ARG A 288 -9.90 -7.61 -2.72
C ARG A 288 -9.53 -7.57 -4.20
N ARG A 289 -10.42 -8.00 -5.10
CA ARG A 289 -10.24 -7.84 -6.55
C ARG A 289 -10.12 -6.38 -6.96
N SER A 290 -11.00 -5.51 -6.46
CA SER A 290 -11.06 -4.10 -6.87
C SER A 290 -9.75 -3.35 -6.69
N ILE A 291 -8.90 -3.80 -5.76
CA ILE A 291 -7.60 -3.19 -5.46
C ILE A 291 -6.57 -3.46 -6.59
N PHE A 292 -6.75 -4.53 -7.37
CA PHE A 292 -5.89 -4.88 -8.53
C PHE A 292 -6.24 -4.11 -9.80
N ARG A 293 -7.31 -3.30 -9.78
CA ARG A 293 -7.85 -2.58 -10.94
C ARG A 293 -6.82 -1.68 -11.64
N ARG A 294 -5.89 -1.10 -10.89
CA ARG A 294 -4.79 -0.27 -11.42
C ARG A 294 -3.51 -1.08 -11.64
N LEU A 295 -3.26 -2.07 -10.78
CA LEU A 295 -2.06 -2.89 -10.83
C LEU A 295 -1.99 -3.70 -12.13
N VAL A 296 -3.04 -4.44 -12.49
CA VAL A 296 -3.02 -5.34 -13.65
C VAL A 296 -2.78 -4.59 -14.98
N PRO A 297 -3.47 -3.47 -15.29
CA PRO A 297 -3.14 -2.65 -16.45
C PRO A 297 -1.70 -2.12 -16.46
N THR A 298 -1.14 -1.83 -15.29
CA THR A 298 0.22 -1.30 -15.15
C THR A 298 1.26 -2.38 -15.45
N ILE A 299 1.08 -3.60 -14.91
CA ILE A 299 1.91 -4.76 -15.25
C ILE A 299 1.89 -5.04 -16.76
N ARG A 300 0.72 -4.89 -17.41
CA ARG A 300 0.58 -5.01 -18.87
C ARG A 300 1.39 -3.95 -19.61
N GLU A 301 1.31 -2.68 -19.22
CA GLU A 301 2.04 -1.59 -19.89
C GLU A 301 3.56 -1.72 -19.73
N MET A 302 4.02 -2.23 -18.60
CA MET A 302 5.43 -2.57 -18.38
C MET A 302 5.92 -3.78 -19.19
N GLY A 303 5.04 -4.43 -19.96
CA GLY A 303 5.40 -5.60 -20.78
C GLY A 303 5.54 -6.90 -19.99
N LEU A 304 5.11 -6.93 -18.73
CA LEU A 304 5.28 -8.07 -17.81
C LEU A 304 4.03 -8.95 -17.69
N LEU A 305 2.95 -8.68 -18.42
CA LEU A 305 1.77 -9.53 -18.45
C LEU A 305 1.99 -10.77 -19.35
N THR A 306 2.99 -11.57 -19.02
CA THR A 306 3.37 -12.80 -19.72
C THR A 306 2.38 -13.94 -19.41
N PRO A 307 2.42 -15.09 -20.13
CA PRO A 307 1.54 -16.22 -19.83
C PRO A 307 1.61 -16.69 -18.37
N THR A 308 2.78 -16.63 -17.74
CA THR A 308 2.96 -16.98 -16.32
C THR A 308 2.20 -16.03 -15.41
N VAL A 309 2.36 -14.72 -15.63
CA VAL A 309 1.68 -13.68 -14.84
C VAL A 309 0.17 -13.70 -15.10
N GLN A 310 -0.26 -13.92 -16.34
CA GLN A 310 -1.67 -14.11 -16.69
C GLN A 310 -2.28 -15.29 -15.93
N ALA A 311 -1.61 -16.45 -15.89
CA ALA A 311 -2.08 -17.62 -15.16
C ALA A 311 -2.20 -17.35 -13.64
N THR A 312 -1.32 -16.54 -13.06
CA THR A 312 -1.46 -16.10 -11.66
C THR A 312 -2.66 -15.17 -11.50
N PHE A 313 -2.83 -14.18 -12.37
CA PHE A 313 -3.96 -13.26 -12.30
C PHE A 313 -5.31 -13.92 -12.59
N GLU A 314 -5.35 -14.99 -13.38
CA GLU A 314 -6.54 -15.84 -13.55
C GLU A 314 -6.91 -16.55 -12.24
N LYS A 315 -5.93 -17.12 -11.53
CA LYS A 315 -6.17 -17.78 -10.23
C LYS A 315 -6.67 -16.81 -9.17
N LEU A 316 -6.22 -15.56 -9.22
CA LEU A 316 -6.67 -14.49 -8.33
C LEU A 316 -7.99 -13.84 -8.78
N ASP A 317 -8.55 -14.26 -9.93
CA ASP A 317 -9.74 -13.68 -10.55
C ASP A 317 -9.58 -12.18 -10.90
N VAL A 318 -8.38 -11.71 -11.25
CA VAL A 318 -8.12 -10.28 -11.55
C VAL A 318 -7.65 -10.03 -12.98
N LEU A 319 -7.50 -11.07 -13.81
CA LEU A 319 -7.01 -10.92 -15.19
C LEU A 319 -7.96 -10.06 -16.05
N ASP A 320 -9.25 -10.02 -15.74
CA ASP A 320 -10.23 -9.20 -16.47
C ASP A 320 -9.89 -7.70 -16.44
N TYR A 321 -9.19 -7.23 -15.40
CA TYR A 321 -8.69 -5.86 -15.36
C TYR A 321 -7.62 -5.57 -16.42
N ALA A 322 -6.99 -6.58 -17.03
CA ALA A 322 -6.03 -6.37 -18.11
C ALA A 322 -6.64 -5.69 -19.35
N ALA A 323 -7.97 -5.61 -19.48
CA ALA A 323 -8.63 -4.85 -20.53
C ALA A 323 -8.83 -3.35 -20.18
N MET A 324 -8.63 -2.96 -18.93
CA MET A 324 -8.87 -1.58 -18.49
C MET A 324 -7.84 -0.59 -19.03
N PRO A 325 -8.25 0.67 -19.28
CA PRO A 325 -7.33 1.74 -19.61
C PRO A 325 -6.53 2.19 -18.38
N LEU A 326 -5.33 2.70 -18.63
CA LEU A 326 -4.49 3.38 -17.64
C LEU A 326 -4.80 4.88 -17.69
N ASN A 327 -5.87 5.29 -17.02
CA ASN A 327 -6.26 6.69 -16.90
C ASN A 327 -6.25 7.10 -15.44
#